data_AF-A0A1L9BP51-F1
#
_entry.id   AF-A0A1L9BP51-F1
#
_cell.length_a   1.000
_cell.length_b   1.000
_cell.length_c   1.000
_cell.angle_alpha   90.00
_cell.angle_beta   90.00
_cell.angle_gamma   90.00
#
_symmetry.space_group_name_H-M   'P 1'
#
loop_
_entity.id
_entity.type
_entity.pdbx_description
1 polymer ?
#
loop_
_entity_poly.entity_id
_entity_poly.type
_entity_poly.pdbx_seq_one_letter_code
_entity_poly.pdbx_strand_id
1 'polypeptide(L)' 'MEITAMQIIADTLRQPTIPAQARAIIADPELAARAGETARRFAWYITVSARGGKVRQRHRPANLIEGPR' A
#
# COMPACT_ATOMS: atom_id res chain seq x y z
N MET A 1 6.24 -9.54 33.01
CA MET A 1 5.80 -9.75 31.61
C MET A 1 4.57 -8.93 31.23
N GLU A 2 3.78 -8.39 32.17
CA GLU A 2 2.58 -7.60 31.82
C GLU A 2 2.87 -6.21 31.23
N ILE A 3 3.92 -5.54 31.71
CA ILE A 3 4.30 -4.19 31.27
C ILE A 3 4.65 -4.17 29.77
N THR A 4 5.40 -5.16 29.30
CA THR A 4 5.78 -5.29 27.89
C THR A 4 4.57 -5.53 26.98
N ALA A 5 3.61 -6.33 27.43
CA ALA A 5 2.39 -6.60 26.66
C ALA A 5 1.51 -5.35 26.53
N MET A 6 1.29 -4.59 27.61
CA MET A 6 0.56 -3.32 27.56
C MET A 6 1.21 -2.29 26.65
N GLN A 7 2.55 -2.25 26.61
CA GLN A 7 3.29 -1.30 25.79
C GLN A 7 3.18 -1.64 24.28
N ILE A 8 3.22 -2.92 23.91
CA ILE A 8 3.00 -3.38 22.53
C ILE A 8 1.57 -3.07 22.05
N ILE A 9 0.57 -3.23 22.93
CA ILE A 9 -0.83 -2.90 22.63
C ILE A 9 -0.99 -1.39 22.44
N ALA A 10 -0.37 -0.57 23.28
CA ALA A 10 -0.41 0.88 23.16
C ALA A 10 0.26 1.39 21.86
N ASP A 11 1.38 0.79 21.47
CA ASP A 11 2.07 1.16 20.23
C ASP A 11 1.31 0.71 18.98
N THR A 12 0.67 -0.45 18.99
CA THR A 12 -0.19 -0.90 17.88
C THR A 12 -1.44 -0.03 17.71
N LEU A 13 -2.00 0.51 18.80
CA LEU A 13 -3.11 1.48 18.75
C LEU A 13 -2.69 2.85 18.17
N ARG A 14 -1.42 3.24 18.32
CA ARG A 14 -0.89 4.50 17.77
C ARG A 14 -0.52 4.40 16.29
N GLN A 15 -0.26 3.20 15.79
CA GLN A 15 0.08 3.02 14.39
C GLN A 15 -1.14 3.32 13.51
N PRO A 16 -0.97 4.10 12.42
CA PRO A 16 -2.02 4.28 11.44
C PRO A 16 -2.44 2.91 10.91
N THR A 17 -3.75 2.70 10.76
CA THR A 17 -4.28 1.44 10.24
C THR A 17 -3.71 1.13 8.85
N ILE A 18 -3.65 -0.14 8.48
CA ILE A 18 -3.18 -0.57 7.14
C ILE A 18 -3.86 0.22 6.00
N PRO A 19 -5.19 0.47 6.00
CA PRO A 19 -5.82 1.32 4.99
C PRO A 19 -5.36 2.78 5.03
N ALA A 20 -5.08 3.35 6.21
CA ALA A 20 -4.57 4.71 6.34
C ALA A 20 -3.13 4.82 5.80
N GLN A 21 -2.27 3.84 6.11
CA GLN A 21 -0.91 3.75 5.56
C GLN A 21 -0.92 3.62 4.04
N ALA A 22 -1.79 2.75 3.50
CA ALA A 22 -1.94 2.57 2.06
C ALA A 22 -2.35 3.87 1.36
N ARG A 23 -3.29 4.63 1.94
CA ARG A 23 -3.70 5.95 1.41
C ARG A 23 -2.56 6.96 1.44
N ALA A 24 -1.77 6.98 2.51
CA ALA A 24 -0.62 7.87 2.63
C ALA A 24 0.44 7.59 1.54
N ILE A 25 0.77 6.30 1.31
CA ILE A 25 1.71 5.90 0.24
C ILE A 25 1.20 6.31 -1.15
N ILE A 26 -0.11 6.28 -1.39
CA ILE A 26 -0.69 6.70 -2.69
C ILE A 26 -0.68 8.23 -2.84
N ALA A 27 -0.92 8.96 -1.75
CA ALA A 27 -1.09 10.41 -1.78
C ALA A 27 0.23 11.19 -1.83
N ASP A 28 1.32 10.63 -1.31
CA ASP A 28 2.63 11.29 -1.23
C ASP A 28 3.67 10.61 -2.14
N PRO A 29 4.15 11.28 -3.21
CA PRO A 29 5.10 10.70 -4.15
C PRO A 29 6.49 10.45 -3.54
N GLU A 30 6.94 11.25 -2.56
CA GLU A 30 8.22 11.01 -1.90
C GLU A 30 8.14 9.80 -0.98
N LEU A 31 7.03 9.67 -0.24
CA LEU A 31 6.77 8.49 0.57
C LEU A 31 6.68 7.23 -0.30
N ALA A 32 6.02 7.33 -1.46
CA ALA A 32 5.93 6.25 -2.42
C ALA A 32 7.32 5.82 -2.94
N ALA A 33 8.20 6.79 -3.25
CA ALA A 33 9.56 6.52 -3.68
C ALA A 33 10.38 5.80 -2.59
N ARG A 34 10.27 6.24 -1.32
CA ARG A 34 10.94 5.62 -0.17
C ARG A 34 10.41 4.22 0.16
N ALA A 35 9.12 3.96 -0.04
CA ALA A 35 8.48 2.69 0.32
C ALA A 35 8.89 1.52 -0.61
N GLY A 36 9.40 1.82 -1.81
CA GLY A 36 9.77 0.81 -2.80
C GLY A 36 8.59 0.25 -3.59
N GLU A 37 8.89 -0.56 -4.61
CA GLU A 37 7.89 -1.08 -5.56
C GLU A 37 6.83 -1.97 -4.90
N THR A 38 7.26 -2.90 -4.05
CA THR A 38 6.35 -3.87 -3.40
C THR A 38 5.31 -3.17 -2.53
N ALA A 39 5.74 -2.24 -1.68
CA ALA A 39 4.84 -1.49 -0.80
C ALA A 39 3.85 -0.62 -1.60
N ARG A 40 4.31 0.03 -2.68
CA ARG A 40 3.43 0.78 -3.59
C ARG A 40 2.35 -0.10 -4.22
N ARG A 41 2.71 -1.31 -4.68
CA ARG A 41 1.72 -2.26 -5.24
C ARG A 41 0.70 -2.70 -4.20
N PHE A 42 1.13 -3.01 -2.98
CA PHE A 42 0.21 -3.37 -1.90
C PHE A 42 -0.70 -2.21 -1.50
N ALA A 43 -0.17 -0.99 -1.41
CA ALA A 43 -0.96 0.20 -1.13
C ALA A 43 -2.09 0.38 -2.16
N TRP A 44 -1.77 0.21 -3.45
CA TRP A 44 -2.78 0.23 -4.52
C TRP A 44 -3.79 -0.91 -4.38
N TYR A 45 -3.34 -2.14 -4.15
CA TYR A 45 -4.22 -3.30 -3.96
C TYR A 45 -5.21 -3.11 -2.81
N ILE A 46 -4.72 -2.66 -1.65
CA ILE A 46 -5.53 -2.39 -0.45
C ILE A 46 -6.57 -1.31 -0.77
N THR A 47 -6.15 -0.24 -1.44
CA THR A 47 -7.02 0.91 -1.73
C THR A 47 -8.12 0.56 -2.74
N VAL A 48 -7.81 -0.23 -3.76
CA VAL A 48 -8.80 -0.73 -4.73
C VAL A 48 -9.77 -1.71 -4.06
N SER A 49 -9.25 -2.63 -3.24
CA SER A 49 -10.08 -3.63 -2.54
C SER A 49 -11.02 -2.97 -1.53
N ALA A 50 -10.57 -1.93 -0.82
CA ALA A 50 -11.39 -1.15 0.11
C ALA A 50 -12.56 -0.41 -0.59
N ARG A 51 -12.49 -0.21 -1.91
CA ARG A 51 -13.56 0.37 -2.73
C ARG A 51 -14.43 -0.71 -3.41
N GLY A 52 -14.27 -1.98 -3.04
CA GLY A 52 -14.98 -3.11 -3.63
C GLY A 52 -14.42 -3.59 -4.98
N GLY A 53 -13.29 -3.03 -5.44
CA GLY A 53 -12.65 -3.44 -6.68
C GLY A 53 -11.91 -4.77 -6.52
N LYS A 54 -12.05 -5.67 -7.50
CA LYS A 54 -11.24 -6.90 -7.57
C LYS A 54 -10.01 -6.64 -8.44
N VAL A 55 -8.84 -6.66 -7.85
CA VAL A 55 -7.58 -6.62 -8.60
C VAL A 55 -7.42 -7.92 -9.36
N ARG A 56 -7.24 -7.82 -10.68
CA ARG A 56 -6.92 -8.97 -11.55
C ARG A 56 -5.55 -8.75 -12.16
N GLN A 57 -4.76 -9.81 -12.23
CA GLN A 57 -3.54 -9.81 -13.03
C GLN A 57 -3.92 -9.53 -14.48
N ARG A 58 -3.29 -8.52 -15.08
CA ARG A 58 -3.47 -8.26 -16.51
C ARG A 58 -2.81 -9.39 -17.30
N HIS A 59 -3.49 -9.86 -18.34
CA HIS A 59 -2.94 -10.81 -19.29
C HIS A 59 -1.83 -10.21 -20.17
N ARG A 60 -1.77 -8.88 -20.29
CA ARG A 60 -0.75 -8.16 -21.08
C ARG A 60 -0.04 -7.09 -20.25
N PRO A 61 1.27 -6.85 -20.48
CA PRO A 61 2.02 -5.79 -19.79
C PRO A 61 1.50 -4.40 -20.18
N ALA A 62 1.51 -3.46 -19.23
CA ALA A 62 0.97 -2.11 -19.42
C ALA A 62 1.87 -1.19 -20.26
N ASN A 63 3.15 -1.53 -20.40
CA ASN A 63 4.17 -0.66 -21.02
C ASN A 63 4.58 -1.10 -22.43
N LEU A 64 3.68 -1.76 -23.18
CA LEU A 64 3.86 -1.93 -24.63
C LEU A 64 3.49 -0.62 -25.30
N ILE A 65 4.36 0.38 -25.16
CA ILE A 65 4.39 1.50 -26.08
C ILE A 65 5.08 0.93 -27.32
N GLU A 66 4.31 0.46 -28.30
CA GLU A 66 4.85 0.25 -29.64
C GLU A 66 5.43 1.60 -30.09
N GLY A 67 6.73 1.62 -30.38
CA GLY A 67 7.44 2.80 -30.87
C GLY A 67 6.82 3.37 -32.15
N PRO A 68 7.30 4.54 -32.62
CA PRO A 68 6.62 5.31 -33.65
C PRO A 68 6.45 4.48 -34.94
N ARG A 69 5.24 4.51 -35.48
CA ARG A 69 4.92 3.98 -36.82
C ARG A 69 5.68 4.72 -37.90
#